data_AF-A0A1Z1WN55-F1
#
_entry.id   AF-A0A1Z1WN55-F1
#
_cell.length_a   1.000
_cell.length_b   1.000
_cell.length_c   1.000
_cell.angle_alpha   90.00
_cell.angle_beta   90.00
_cell.angle_gamma   90.00
#
_symmetry.space_group_name_H-M   'P 1'
#
loop_
_entity.id
_entity.type
_entity.pdbx_description
1 polymer ?
#
loop_
_entity_poly.entity_id
_entity_poly.type
_entity_poly.pdbx_seq_one_letter_code
_entity_poly.pdbx_strand_id
1 'polypeptide(L)'
;MVVVGNGAPVPEVPEGVRTIELPENLGIPGGRNVGIEAFGPGGTDLDILLFLDDDGLLAHTDTAELCRAAFEADPSSASSASASPTRTPASPSAATSRACAPRTRCAPPA
;
A
#
# COMPACT_ATOMS: atom_id res chain seq x y z
N MET A 1 -1.52 -9.68 -2.72
CA MET A 1 -1.26 -8.31 -3.21
C MET A 1 -2.47 -7.84 -4.03
N VAL A 2 -2.80 -6.55 -3.97
CA VAL A 2 -3.81 -5.92 -4.83
C VAL A 2 -3.20 -4.65 -5.44
N VAL A 3 -3.35 -4.45 -6.75
CA VAL A 3 -2.96 -3.23 -7.45
C VAL A 3 -4.22 -2.48 -7.87
N VAL A 4 -4.31 -1.21 -7.51
CA VAL A 4 -5.45 -0.35 -7.87
C VAL A 4 -5.02 0.66 -8.93
N GLY A 5 -5.55 0.51 -10.14
CA GLY A 5 -5.44 1.49 -11.21
C GLY A 5 -6.42 2.63 -10.98
N ASN A 6 -6.02 3.68 -10.27
CA ASN A 6 -6.90 4.78 -9.89
C ASN A 6 -7.04 5.84 -11.00
N GLY A 7 -7.95 5.59 -11.97
CA GLY A 7 -8.11 6.42 -13.16
C GLY A 7 -7.06 6.13 -14.25
N ALA A 8 -6.40 4.98 -14.17
CA ALA A 8 -5.39 4.54 -15.13
C ALA A 8 -5.44 3.00 -15.26
N PRO A 9 -5.15 2.44 -16.45
CA PRO A 9 -5.08 1.00 -16.63
C PRO A 9 -3.90 0.40 -15.86
N VAL A 10 -4.07 -0.82 -15.37
CA VAL A 10 -3.02 -1.58 -14.69
C VAL A 10 -2.30 -2.43 -15.74
N PRO A 11 -0.96 -2.37 -15.83
CA PRO A 11 -0.20 -3.24 -16.73
C PRO A 11 -0.32 -4.71 -16.31
N GLU A 12 0.22 -5.63 -17.13
CA GLU A 12 0.26 -7.04 -16.77
C GLU A 12 1.01 -7.24 -15.44
N VAL A 13 0.40 -8.00 -14.53
CA VAL A 13 0.93 -8.28 -13.19
C VAL A 13 1.27 -9.75 -13.03
N PRO A 14 2.22 -10.10 -12.14
CA PRO A 14 2.54 -11.49 -11.83
C PRO A 14 1.33 -12.29 -11.33
N GLU A 15 1.40 -13.61 -11.50
CA GLU A 15 0.38 -14.52 -10.97
C GLU A 15 0.20 -14.35 -9.44
N GLY A 16 -1.05 -14.40 -8.97
CA GLY A 16 -1.39 -14.18 -7.57
C GLY A 16 -1.55 -12.71 -7.17
N VAL A 17 -1.27 -11.76 -8.07
CA VAL A 17 -1.62 -10.34 -7.88
C VAL A 17 -3.03 -10.10 -8.41
N ARG A 18 -3.90 -9.55 -7.57
CA ARG A 18 -5.24 -9.11 -7.98
C ARG A 18 -5.18 -7.66 -8.46
N THR A 19 -5.98 -7.30 -9.47
CA THR A 19 -6.05 -5.93 -9.99
C THR A 19 -7.47 -5.39 -9.87
N ILE A 20 -7.58 -4.08 -9.63
CA ILE A 20 -8.83 -3.32 -9.65
C ILE A 20 -8.60 -2.06 -10.47
N GLU A 21 -9.35 -1.85 -11.54
CA GLU A 21 -9.28 -0.64 -12.35
C GLU A 21 -10.47 0.26 -12.07
N LEU A 22 -10.18 1.51 -11.76
CA LEU A 22 -11.19 2.54 -11.56
C LEU A 22 -11.27 3.43 -12.81
N PRO A 23 -12.47 3.70 -13.34
CA PRO A 23 -12.62 4.50 -14.55
C PRO A 23 -12.23 5.97 -14.36
N GLU A 24 -12.21 6.45 -13.12
CA GLU A 24 -11.82 7.81 -12.75
C GLU A 24 -10.87 7.81 -11.56
N ASN A 25 -10.08 8.87 -11.43
CA ASN A 25 -9.18 9.06 -10.31
C ASN A 25 -9.95 9.61 -9.11
N LEU A 26 -10.20 8.76 -8.11
CA LEU A 26 -10.91 9.11 -6.87
C LEU A 26 -10.02 9.83 -5.83
N GLY A 27 -8.82 10.24 -6.23
CA GLY A 27 -7.78 10.73 -5.32
C GLY A 27 -7.17 9.63 -4.45
N ILE A 28 -6.12 9.99 -3.71
CA ILE A 28 -5.36 9.05 -2.85
C ILE A 28 -6.28 8.34 -1.83
N PRO A 29 -7.18 9.02 -1.10
CA PRO A 29 -8.04 8.33 -0.12
C PRO A 29 -9.02 7.36 -0.79
N GLY A 30 -9.59 7.73 -1.95
CA GLY A 30 -10.55 6.90 -2.67
C GLY A 30 -9.92 5.62 -3.21
N GLY A 31 -8.80 5.73 -3.91
CA GLY A 31 -8.08 4.57 -4.43
C GLY A 31 -7.62 3.61 -3.32
N ARG A 32 -7.16 4.17 -2.18
CA ARG A 32 -6.77 3.35 -1.02
C ARG A 32 -7.93 2.60 -0.40
N ASN A 33 -9.07 3.25 -0.22
CA ASN A 33 -10.26 2.60 0.33
C ASN A 33 -10.73 1.45 -0.57
N VAL A 34 -10.72 1.63 -1.89
CA VAL A 34 -11.02 0.54 -2.83
C VAL A 34 -10.06 -0.65 -2.66
N GLY A 35 -8.76 -0.38 -2.49
CA GLY A 35 -7.77 -1.42 -2.23
C GLY A 35 -7.99 -2.15 -0.90
N ILE A 36 -8.42 -1.43 0.15
CA ILE A 36 -8.75 -2.01 1.46
C ILE A 36 -9.90 -3.03 1.35
N GLU A 37 -10.99 -2.65 0.68
CA GLU A 37 -12.20 -3.49 0.57
C GLU A 37 -11.95 -4.81 -0.20
N ALA A 38 -10.86 -4.91 -0.96
CA ALA A 38 -10.43 -6.15 -1.60
C ALA A 38 -10.02 -7.25 -0.60
N PHE A 39 -9.86 -6.90 0.68
CA PHE A 39 -9.48 -7.79 1.78
C PHE A 39 -10.56 -7.81 2.88
N GLY A 40 -11.82 -7.82 2.48
CA GLY A 40 -12.97 -7.80 3.37
C GLY A 40 -13.40 -6.39 3.78
N PRO A 41 -14.59 -6.22 4.39
CA PRO A 41 -15.12 -4.92 4.78
C PRO A 41 -14.14 -4.15 5.67
N GLY A 42 -13.60 -3.02 5.21
CA GLY A 42 -12.59 -2.26 5.95
C GLY A 42 -11.24 -2.97 6.14
N GLY A 43 -10.95 -4.03 5.38
CA GLY A 43 -9.67 -4.76 5.41
C GLY A 43 -9.56 -5.80 6.52
N THR A 44 -10.68 -6.33 7.00
CA THR A 44 -10.74 -7.25 8.15
C THR A 44 -10.13 -8.62 7.93
N ASP A 45 -9.86 -9.01 6.68
CA ASP A 45 -9.31 -10.33 6.36
C ASP A 45 -7.77 -10.37 6.50
N LEU A 46 -7.16 -9.28 6.98
CA LEU A 46 -5.71 -9.14 7.15
C LEU A 46 -5.37 -8.64 8.56
N ASP A 47 -4.25 -9.13 9.09
CA ASP A 47 -3.64 -8.59 10.31
C ASP A 47 -3.05 -7.19 10.06
N ILE A 48 -2.43 -7.00 8.89
CA ILE A 48 -1.70 -5.80 8.51
C ILE A 48 -1.89 -5.52 7.02
N LEU A 49 -2.10 -4.25 6.68
CA LEU A 49 -2.20 -3.78 5.30
C LEU A 49 -1.11 -2.75 4.98
N LEU A 50 -0.16 -3.10 4.13
CA LEU A 50 0.86 -2.17 3.66
C LEU A 50 0.40 -1.45 2.39
N PHE A 51 0.49 -0.11 2.38
CA PHE A 51 0.35 0.68 1.16
C PHE A 51 1.72 0.93 0.54
N LEU A 52 1.82 0.68 -0.76
CA LEU A 52 3.02 0.94 -1.55
C LEU A 52 2.62 1.84 -2.73
N ASP A 53 3.36 2.92 -2.94
CA ASP A 53 3.23 3.77 -4.12
C ASP A 53 3.79 3.02 -5.36
N ASP A 54 3.44 3.44 -6.57
CA ASP A 54 3.86 2.79 -7.82
C ASP A 54 5.38 2.87 -8.06
N ASP A 55 6.04 3.85 -7.47
CA ASP A 55 7.50 4.00 -7.42
C ASP A 55 8.13 3.43 -6.13
N GLY A 56 7.32 2.80 -5.28
CA GLY A 56 7.74 2.21 -4.02
C GLY A 56 8.51 0.91 -4.24
N LEU A 57 9.69 0.81 -3.63
CA LEU A 57 10.49 -0.41 -3.62
C LEU A 57 10.80 -0.84 -2.18
N LEU A 58 10.45 -2.07 -1.84
CA LEU A 58 10.85 -2.67 -0.57
C LEU A 58 12.32 -3.11 -0.69
N ALA A 59 13.17 -2.59 0.21
CA ALA A 59 14.60 -2.86 0.19
C ALA A 59 14.94 -4.33 0.46
N HIS A 60 14.08 -5.01 1.23
CA HIS A 60 14.28 -6.39 1.63
C HIS A 60 12.99 -7.21 1.46
N THR A 61 13.15 -8.50 1.19
CA THR A 61 12.04 -9.44 1.00
C THR A 61 11.30 -9.75 2.31
N ASP A 62 11.94 -9.54 3.46
CA ASP A 62 11.41 -9.73 4.81
C ASP A 62 10.74 -8.47 5.39
N THR A 63 10.65 -7.37 4.62
CA THR A 63 10.08 -6.10 5.12
C THR A 63 8.68 -6.27 5.72
N ALA A 64 7.82 -7.10 5.11
CA ALA A 64 6.48 -7.35 5.62
C ALA A 64 6.49 -8.11 6.97
N GLU A 65 7.42 -9.05 7.15
CA GLU A 65 7.60 -9.80 8.40
C GLU A 65 8.13 -8.89 9.51
N LEU A 66 9.09 -8.02 9.19
CA LEU A 66 9.61 -7.02 10.12
C LEU A 66 8.54 -6.02 10.55
N CYS A 67 7.70 -5.56 9.62
CA CYS A 67 6.53 -4.76 9.96
C CYS A 67 5.64 -5.52 10.95
N ARG A 68 5.28 -6.78 10.65
CA ARG A 68 4.45 -7.60 11.53
C ARG A 68 5.02 -7.74 12.94
N ALA A 69 6.29 -8.11 13.05
CA ALA A 69 6.97 -8.22 14.33
C ALA A 69 6.96 -6.90 15.11
N ALA A 70 7.13 -5.76 14.43
CA ALA A 70 7.07 -4.44 15.07
C ALA A 70 5.66 -4.12 15.61
N PHE A 71 4.60 -4.43 14.86
CA PHE A 71 3.22 -4.27 15.32
C PHE A 71 2.89 -5.18 16.51
N GLU A 72 3.34 -6.43 16.50
CA GLU A 72 3.13 -7.37 17.60
C GLU A 72 3.88 -6.93 18.87
N ALA A 73 5.08 -6.36 18.72
CA ALA A 73 5.88 -5.85 19.83
C ALA A 73 5.32 -4.56 20.45
N ASP A 74 4.76 -3.66 19.64
CA ASP A 74 4.11 -2.43 20.10
C ASP A 74 2.93 -2.05 19.20
N PRO A 75 1.70 -2.44 19.59
CA PRO A 75 0.49 -2.12 18.83
C PRO A 75 0.22 -0.62 18.67
N SER A 76 0.84 0.25 19.50
CA SER A 76 0.65 1.71 19.43
C SER A 76 1.54 2.39 18.38
N SER A 77 2.63 1.74 17.97
CA SER A 77 3.56 2.21 16.93
C SER A 77 2.93 2.27 15.52
N ALA A 78 1.78 1.62 15.37
CA ALA A 78 0.97 1.41 14.17
C ALA A 78 0.63 2.64 13.31
N SER A 79 0.59 3.82 13.92
CA SER A 79 0.25 5.07 13.23
C SER A 79 1.39 5.63 12.38
N SER A 80 2.60 5.09 12.51
CA SER A 80 3.84 5.76 12.06
C SER A 80 4.86 4.88 11.34
N ALA A 81 4.52 3.64 10.97
CA ALA A 81 5.43 2.76 10.23
C ALA A 81 5.68 3.31 8.80
N SER A 82 6.76 4.08 8.63
CA SER A 82 7.25 4.56 7.35
C SER A 82 8.48 3.76 6.96
N ALA A 83 8.34 2.80 6.05
CA ALA A 83 9.48 2.27 5.31
C ALA A 83 9.82 3.32 4.25
N SER A 84 10.99 3.95 4.34
CA SER A 84 11.42 4.91 3.32
C SER A 84 12.09 4.13 2.17
N PRO A 85 11.47 4.01 0.98
CA PRO A 85 12.09 3.30 -0.13
C PRO A 85 13.29 4.12 -0.65
N THR A 86 14.39 3.43 -0.95
CA THR A 86 15.57 4.04 -1.57
C THR A 86 15.19 4.57 -2.96
N ARG A 87 15.12 5.89 -3.12
CA ARG A 87 14.77 6.56 -4.38
C ARG A 87 15.91 6.40 -5.40
N THR A 88 15.65 5.69 -6.50
CA THR A 88 16.51 5.78 -7.70
C THR A 88 16.13 7.07 -8.45
N PRO A 89 17.07 7.99 -8.77
CA PRO A 89 16.70 9.27 -9.38
C PRO A 89 16.24 9.07 -10.83
N ALA A 90 14.94 9.26 -11.10
CA ALA A 90 14.41 9.35 -12.45
C ALA A 90 14.46 10.80 -13.00
N SER A 91 14.71 10.90 -14.30
CA SER A 91 14.84 12.10 -15.14
C SER A 91 13.69 13.13 -14.97
N PRO A 92 13.91 14.46 -15.11
CA PRO A 92 13.03 15.53 -14.61
C PRO A 92 11.74 15.81 -15.42
N SER A 93 11.10 14.80 -16.03
CA SER A 93 9.86 14.99 -16.79
C SER A 93 8.79 13.97 -16.40
N ALA A 94 8.24 14.12 -15.20
CA ALA A 94 6.92 13.62 -14.84
C ALA A 94 6.42 14.44 -13.65
N ALA A 95 5.18 14.91 -13.69
CA ALA A 95 4.58 15.71 -12.64
C ALA A 95 4.47 14.88 -11.35
N THR A 96 5.40 15.12 -10.41
CA THR A 96 5.44 14.41 -9.12
C THR A 96 4.33 14.90 -8.20
N SER A 97 3.35 14.04 -7.90
CA SER A 97 2.44 14.25 -6.77
C SER A 97 3.18 14.02 -5.46
N ARG A 98 3.05 14.98 -4.54
CA ARG A 98 3.82 15.07 -3.29
C ARG A 98 3.36 14.03 -2.25
N ALA A 99 4.35 13.35 -1.67
CA ALA A 99 4.45 12.70 -0.35
C ALA A 99 3.14 12.31 0.35
N CYS A 100 2.94 11.01 0.57
CA CYS A 100 1.91 10.50 1.47
C CYS A 100 2.51 9.54 2.51
N ALA A 101 2.32 9.86 3.79
CA ALA A 101 2.62 8.94 4.87
C ALA A 101 1.67 7.73 4.81
N PRO A 102 2.18 6.48 4.85
CA PRO A 102 1.33 5.31 4.94
C PRO A 102 0.55 5.35 6.26
N ARG A 103 -0.77 5.18 6.18
CA ARG A 103 -1.65 4.99 7.35
C ARG A 103 -2.19 3.56 7.28
N THR A 104 -1.60 2.68 8.07
CA THR A 104 -2.04 1.31 8.32
C THR A 104 -3.28 1.33 9.22
N ARG A 105 -4.34 0.61 8.83
CA ARG A 105 -5.47 0.28 9.73
C ARG A 105 -5.31 -1.19 10.12
N CYS A 106 -5.32 -1.47 11.42
CA CYS A 106 -5.29 -2.82 11.97
C CYS A 106 -6.73 -3.21 12.34
N ALA A 107 -7.19 -4.39 11.93
CA ALA A 107 -8.35 -5.03 12.55
C ALA A 107 -7.87 -5.67 13.86
N PRO A 108 -8.61 -5.55 14.98
CA PRO A 108 -8.22 -6.23 16.21
C PRO A 108 -8.15 -7.75 15.99
N PRO A 109 -7.21 -8.46 16.63
CA PRO A 109 -7.13 -9.92 16.52
C PRO A 109 -8.43 -10.56 17.02
N ALA A 110 -8.84 -11.64 16.33
CA ALA A 110 -10.04 -12.42 16.66
C ALA A 110 -9.89 -13.23 17.96
#